data_AF-Q39U55-F1
#
_entry.id   AF-Q39U55-F1
#
_cell.length_a   1.000
_cell.length_b   1.000
_cell.length_c   1.000
_cell.angle_alpha   90.00
_cell.angle_beta   90.00
_cell.angle_gamma   90.00
#
_symmetry.space_group_name_H-M   'P 1'
#
loop_
_entity.id
_entity.type
_entity.pdbx_description
1 polymer ?
#
loop_
_entity_poly.entity_id
_entity_poly.type
_entity_poly.pdbx_seq_one_letter_code
_entity_poly.pdbx_strand_id
1 'polypeptide(L)'
;MTSRTIIILMVTACLSGCTTVQKSLENQRLRTTQQDKLEQAVKLIERGNTEKAETLLEEVVAAQGVRGITDEALFRLALLSMPSDLNREDLANAVKYLERLQKEYPVSPWATQSSSLTDLLAVLPRHLQSTTELRRQIKSLRDLNLSLTRENKEMRLNIEKIKNLDLQLEKKVKP
;
A
#
# COMPACT_ATOMS: atom_id res chain seq x y z
N MET A 1 -60.61 8.41 -35.29
CA MET A 1 -59.55 7.37 -35.11
C MET A 1 -58.66 7.61 -33.87
N THR A 2 -59.04 8.52 -32.95
CA THR A 2 -58.19 8.98 -31.84
C THR A 2 -58.33 8.17 -30.54
N SER A 3 -59.49 7.55 -30.29
CA SER A 3 -59.73 6.80 -29.04
C SER A 3 -58.95 5.47 -28.96
N ARG A 4 -58.80 4.76 -30.09
CA ARG A 4 -58.04 3.49 -30.13
C ARG A 4 -56.54 3.68 -29.95
N THR A 5 -55.97 4.77 -30.46
CA THR A 5 -54.53 5.08 -30.31
C THR A 5 -54.19 5.51 -28.87
N ILE A 6 -55.09 6.19 -28.17
CA ILE A 6 -54.89 6.60 -26.77
C ILE A 6 -54.87 5.38 -25.84
N ILE A 7 -55.75 4.40 -26.06
CA ILE A 7 -55.79 3.17 -25.26
C ILE A 7 -54.51 2.35 -25.45
N ILE A 8 -54.02 2.22 -26.68
CA ILE A 8 -52.77 1.50 -26.96
C ILE A 8 -51.58 2.19 -26.28
N LEU A 9 -51.49 3.53 -26.34
CA LEU A 9 -50.43 4.31 -25.69
C LEU A 9 -50.44 4.16 -24.16
N MET A 10 -51.64 4.13 -23.55
CA MET A 10 -51.82 3.99 -22.10
C MET A 10 -51.45 2.59 -21.61
N VAL A 11 -51.80 1.54 -22.37
CA VAL A 11 -51.42 0.16 -22.06
C VAL A 11 -49.90 -0.05 -22.19
N THR A 12 -49.26 0.54 -23.19
CA THR A 12 -47.79 0.47 -23.32
C THR A 12 -47.06 1.20 -22.19
N ALA A 13 -47.59 2.33 -21.69
CA ALA A 13 -46.99 3.05 -20.56
C ALA A 13 -47.07 2.26 -19.23
N CYS A 14 -48.17 1.52 -19.01
CA CYS A 14 -48.34 0.69 -17.82
C CYS A 14 -47.42 -0.54 -17.78
N LEU A 15 -47.07 -1.12 -18.94
CA LEU A 15 -46.21 -2.32 -19.01
C LEU A 15 -44.72 -2.02 -18.75
N SER A 16 -44.25 -0.81 -19.08
CA SER A 16 -42.87 -0.36 -18.77
C SER A 16 -42.61 -0.04 -17.28
N GLY A 17 -43.67 0.06 -16.46
CA GLY A 17 -43.55 0.32 -15.02
C GLY A 17 -43.03 -0.87 -14.22
N CYS A 18 -43.41 -2.10 -14.57
CA CYS A 18 -43.10 -3.29 -13.78
C CYS A 18 -41.61 -3.64 -13.76
N THR A 19 -40.90 -3.47 -14.88
CA THR A 19 -39.45 -3.76 -14.95
C THR A 19 -38.61 -2.76 -14.15
N THR A 20 -39.08 -1.52 -14.04
CA THR A 20 -38.39 -0.44 -13.31
C THR A 20 -38.53 -0.63 -11.80
N VAL A 21 -39.72 -1.03 -11.34
CA VAL A 21 -39.98 -1.34 -9.92
C VAL A 21 -39.16 -2.54 -9.45
N GLN A 22 -39.06 -3.59 -10.26
CA GLN A 22 -38.28 -4.79 -9.91
C GLN A 22 -36.79 -4.48 -9.74
N LYS A 23 -36.19 -3.71 -10.67
CA LYS A 23 -34.78 -3.26 -10.55
C LYS A 23 -34.54 -2.38 -9.32
N SER A 24 -35.49 -1.48 -9.01
CA SER A 24 -35.39 -0.64 -7.81
C SER A 24 -35.38 -1.49 -6.53
N LEU A 25 -36.22 -2.52 -6.47
CA LEU A 25 -36.33 -3.40 -5.31
C LEU A 25 -35.08 -4.27 -5.14
N GLU A 26 -34.51 -4.74 -6.24
CA GLU A 26 -33.25 -5.50 -6.27
C GLU A 26 -32.06 -4.65 -5.81
N ASN A 27 -31.93 -3.41 -6.33
CA ASN A 27 -30.90 -2.47 -5.91
C ASN A 27 -31.00 -2.12 -4.42
N GLN A 28 -32.22 -1.98 -3.90
CA GLN A 28 -32.44 -1.70 -2.49
C GLN A 28 -32.05 -2.90 -1.61
N ARG A 29 -32.41 -4.12 -2.01
CA ARG A 29 -31.97 -5.35 -1.32
C ARG A 29 -30.45 -5.48 -1.33
N LEU A 30 -29.81 -5.27 -2.47
CA LEU A 30 -28.35 -5.28 -2.60
C LEU A 30 -27.70 -4.29 -1.62
N ARG A 31 -28.21 -3.05 -1.58
CA ARG A 31 -27.72 -2.02 -0.67
C ARG A 31 -27.85 -2.46 0.79
N THR A 32 -29.00 -2.99 1.20
CA THR A 32 -29.20 -3.48 2.57
C THR A 32 -28.25 -4.63 2.90
N THR A 33 -28.12 -5.62 2.01
CA THR A 33 -27.22 -6.76 2.23
C THR A 33 -25.75 -6.33 2.34
N GLN A 34 -25.29 -5.40 1.49
CA GLN A 34 -23.92 -4.88 1.61
C GLN A 34 -23.74 -4.04 2.86
N GLN A 35 -24.74 -3.26 3.27
CA GLN A 35 -24.72 -2.48 4.51
C GLN A 35 -24.57 -3.40 5.73
N ASP A 36 -25.35 -4.48 5.78
CA ASP A 36 -25.30 -5.45 6.87
C ASP A 36 -23.93 -6.13 6.97
N LYS A 37 -23.32 -6.46 5.82
CA LYS A 37 -21.96 -7.02 5.77
C LYS A 37 -20.92 -6.02 6.25
N LEU A 38 -21.02 -4.76 5.80
CA LEU A 38 -20.12 -3.69 6.23
C LEU A 38 -20.21 -3.49 7.75
N GLU A 39 -21.41 -3.41 8.32
CA GLU A 39 -21.61 -3.24 9.76
C GLU A 39 -21.02 -4.43 10.55
N GLN A 40 -21.21 -5.66 10.06
CA GLN A 40 -20.61 -6.85 10.66
C GLN A 40 -19.08 -6.82 10.60
N ALA A 41 -18.50 -6.41 9.47
CA ALA A 41 -17.06 -6.24 9.33
C ALA A 41 -16.52 -5.22 10.33
N VAL A 42 -17.20 -4.09 10.52
CA VAL A 42 -16.79 -3.06 11.51
C VAL A 42 -16.79 -3.64 12.92
N LYS A 43 -17.85 -4.36 13.32
CA LYS A 43 -17.91 -5.04 14.63
C LYS A 43 -16.80 -6.08 14.81
N LEU A 44 -16.40 -6.76 13.74
CA LEU A 44 -15.29 -7.72 13.77
C LEU A 44 -13.94 -7.02 13.96
N ILE A 45 -13.72 -5.88 13.29
CA ILE A 45 -12.54 -5.03 13.47
C ILE A 45 -12.44 -4.55 14.92
N GLU A 46 -13.54 -4.05 15.49
CA GLU A 46 -13.59 -3.59 16.89
C GLU A 46 -13.25 -4.70 17.90
N ARG A 47 -13.54 -5.95 17.56
CA ARG A 47 -13.23 -7.14 18.37
C ARG A 47 -11.84 -7.72 18.08
N GLY A 48 -11.07 -7.10 17.19
CA GLY A 48 -9.75 -7.56 16.78
C GLY A 48 -9.76 -8.79 15.86
N ASN A 49 -10.93 -9.18 15.33
CA ASN A 49 -11.03 -10.29 14.37
C ASN A 49 -10.89 -9.76 12.94
N THR A 50 -9.67 -9.38 12.58
CA THR A 50 -9.37 -8.74 11.29
C THR A 50 -9.52 -9.67 10.10
N GLU A 51 -9.19 -10.96 10.24
CA GLU A 51 -9.28 -11.96 9.16
C GLU A 51 -10.72 -12.12 8.66
N LYS A 52 -11.69 -12.30 9.57
CA LYS A 52 -13.11 -12.40 9.17
C LYS A 52 -13.66 -11.07 8.66
N ALA A 53 -13.17 -9.95 9.18
CA ALA A 53 -13.57 -8.63 8.68
C ALA A 53 -13.10 -8.44 7.24
N GLU A 54 -11.85 -8.84 6.94
CA GLU A 54 -11.27 -8.78 5.61
C GLU A 54 -12.13 -9.55 4.60
N THR A 55 -12.51 -10.80 4.91
CA THR A 55 -13.38 -11.60 4.03
C THR A 55 -14.71 -10.90 3.72
N LEU A 56 -15.38 -10.32 4.73
CA LEU A 56 -16.65 -9.61 4.52
C LEU A 56 -16.47 -8.34 3.68
N LEU A 57 -15.38 -7.61 3.87
CA LEU A 57 -15.08 -6.41 3.09
C LEU A 57 -14.73 -6.76 1.65
N GLU A 58 -13.98 -7.84 1.41
CA GLU A 58 -13.70 -8.34 0.06
C GLU A 58 -14.98 -8.71 -0.69
N GLU A 59 -15.94 -9.37 -0.02
CA GLU A 59 -17.24 -9.66 -0.61
C GLU A 59 -18.03 -8.40 -1.00
N VAL A 60 -17.97 -7.35 -0.16
CA VAL A 60 -18.62 -6.05 -0.46
C VAL A 60 -17.94 -5.37 -1.65
N VAL A 61 -16.60 -5.41 -1.71
CA VAL A 61 -15.79 -4.77 -2.74
C VAL A 61 -15.85 -5.51 -4.09
N ALA A 62 -16.08 -6.82 -4.07
CA ALA A 62 -16.25 -7.67 -5.25
C ALA A 62 -17.67 -7.60 -5.85
N ALA A 63 -18.66 -7.21 -5.06
CA ALA A 63 -20.04 -7.02 -5.52
C ALA A 63 -20.21 -5.72 -6.33
N GLN A 64 -21.43 -5.50 -6.85
CA GLN A 64 -21.76 -4.25 -7.54
C GLN A 64 -21.60 -3.04 -6.59
N GLY A 65 -20.88 -2.01 -7.06
CA GLY A 65 -20.54 -0.85 -6.25
C GLY A 65 -21.75 -0.04 -5.78
N VAL A 66 -21.81 0.20 -4.47
CA VAL A 66 -22.81 1.05 -3.80
C VAL A 66 -22.11 2.20 -3.09
N ARG A 67 -22.41 3.43 -3.50
CA ARG A 67 -21.83 4.64 -2.91
C ARG A 67 -22.19 4.77 -1.43
N GLY A 68 -21.22 5.11 -0.60
CA GLY A 68 -21.32 5.16 0.85
C GLY A 68 -21.10 3.82 1.55
N ILE A 69 -20.98 2.71 0.81
CA ILE A 69 -20.74 1.37 1.35
C ILE A 69 -19.44 0.79 0.78
N THR A 70 -19.34 0.70 -0.54
CA THR A 70 -18.18 0.10 -1.21
C THR A 70 -16.93 0.97 -1.09
N ASP A 71 -17.08 2.29 -1.06
CA ASP A 71 -16.01 3.24 -0.79
C ASP A 71 -15.48 3.14 0.64
N GLU A 72 -16.37 3.00 1.63
CA GLU A 72 -15.97 2.71 3.01
C GLU A 72 -15.25 1.36 3.12
N ALA A 73 -15.80 0.34 2.46
CA ALA A 73 -15.21 -0.99 2.46
C ALA A 73 -13.82 -1.02 1.83
N LEU A 74 -13.63 -0.33 0.69
CA LEU A 74 -12.32 -0.16 0.06
C LEU A 74 -11.31 0.49 0.99
N PHE A 75 -11.71 1.56 1.68
CA PHE A 75 -10.84 2.25 2.63
C PHE A 75 -10.43 1.35 3.80
N ARG A 76 -11.39 0.68 4.44
CA ARG A 76 -11.12 -0.21 5.57
C ARG A 76 -10.29 -1.42 5.17
N LEU A 77 -10.57 -1.99 4.00
CA LEU A 77 -9.81 -3.12 3.46
C LEU A 77 -8.37 -2.69 3.16
N ALA A 78 -8.17 -1.48 2.62
CA ALA A 78 -6.83 -0.94 2.42
C ALA A 78 -6.04 -0.84 3.73
N LEU A 79 -6.68 -0.42 4.83
CA LEU A 79 -6.05 -0.34 6.15
C LEU A 79 -5.71 -1.73 6.72
N LEU A 80 -6.61 -2.71 6.57
CA LEU A 80 -6.37 -4.08 7.03
C LEU A 80 -5.27 -4.79 6.24
N SER A 81 -5.16 -4.50 4.94
CA SER A 81 -4.10 -5.04 4.09
C SER A 81 -2.74 -4.35 4.30
N MET A 82 -2.60 -3.40 5.24
CA MET A 82 -1.29 -2.85 5.59
C MET A 82 -0.57 -3.78 6.56
N PRO A 83 0.64 -4.25 6.23
CA PRO A 83 1.41 -5.09 7.11
C PRO A 83 1.90 -4.30 8.34
N SER A 84 2.03 -4.99 9.47
CA SER A 84 2.66 -4.46 10.69
C SER A 84 4.12 -4.05 10.45
N ASP A 85 4.81 -4.84 9.62
CA ASP A 85 6.17 -4.57 9.16
C ASP A 85 6.10 -4.04 7.72
N LEU A 86 6.57 -2.81 7.50
CA LEU A 86 6.46 -2.09 6.23
C LEU A 86 7.36 -2.69 5.12
N ASN A 87 7.03 -3.91 4.67
CA ASN A 87 7.62 -4.57 3.53
C ASN A 87 6.88 -4.16 2.25
N ARG A 88 7.64 -4.05 1.15
CA ARG A 88 7.14 -3.50 -0.12
C ARG A 88 6.09 -4.38 -0.80
N GLU A 89 6.28 -5.70 -0.78
CA GLU A 89 5.37 -6.66 -1.44
C GLU A 89 4.00 -6.68 -0.75
N ASP A 90 4.02 -6.53 0.57
CA ASP A 90 2.82 -6.59 1.41
C ASP A 90 1.95 -5.32 1.31
N LEU A 91 2.50 -4.20 0.83
CA LEU A 91 1.76 -2.94 0.64
C LEU A 91 0.99 -2.85 -0.68
N ALA A 92 1.22 -3.77 -1.62
CA ALA A 92 0.64 -3.69 -2.96
C ALA A 92 -0.90 -3.71 -2.94
N ASN A 93 -1.49 -4.52 -2.05
CA ASN A 93 -2.94 -4.63 -1.91
C ASN A 93 -3.55 -3.33 -1.36
N ALA A 94 -2.94 -2.76 -0.32
CA ALA A 94 -3.38 -1.49 0.26
C ALA A 94 -3.38 -0.36 -0.78
N VAL A 95 -2.30 -0.24 -1.57
CA VAL A 95 -2.20 0.75 -2.66
C VAL A 95 -3.31 0.52 -3.69
N LYS A 96 -3.49 -0.73 -4.14
CA LYS A 96 -4.52 -1.07 -5.13
C LYS A 96 -5.93 -0.66 -4.68
N TYR A 97 -6.28 -0.90 -3.42
CA TYR A 97 -7.59 -0.54 -2.89
C TYR A 97 -7.77 0.98 -2.79
N LEU A 98 -6.74 1.73 -2.36
CA LEU A 98 -6.79 3.19 -2.31
C LEU A 98 -6.85 3.83 -3.70
N GLU A 99 -6.07 3.33 -4.67
CA GLU A 99 -6.16 3.80 -6.05
C GLU A 99 -7.56 3.59 -6.64
N ARG A 100 -8.15 2.41 -6.38
CA ARG A 100 -9.53 2.12 -6.77
C ARG A 100 -10.52 3.07 -6.12
N LEU A 101 -10.36 3.35 -4.83
CA LEU A 101 -11.19 4.31 -4.09
C LEU A 101 -11.13 5.72 -4.71
N GLN A 102 -9.93 6.23 -5.00
CA GLN A 102 -9.74 7.55 -5.62
C GLN A 102 -10.34 7.61 -7.03
N LYS A 103 -10.20 6.53 -7.80
CA LYS A 103 -10.67 6.46 -9.19
C LYS A 103 -12.18 6.31 -9.31
N GLU A 104 -12.77 5.38 -8.56
CA GLU A 104 -14.20 5.03 -8.66
C GLU A 104 -15.08 5.94 -7.81
N TYR A 105 -14.55 6.48 -6.70
CA TYR A 105 -15.33 7.28 -5.73
C TYR A 105 -14.62 8.59 -5.33
N PRO A 106 -14.21 9.46 -6.28
CA PRO A 106 -13.40 10.65 -5.99
C PRO A 106 -14.08 11.68 -5.07
N VAL A 107 -15.41 11.67 -4.99
CA VAL A 107 -16.21 12.60 -4.16
C VAL A 107 -16.57 11.99 -2.79
N SER A 108 -16.09 10.77 -2.50
CA SER A 108 -16.35 10.12 -1.22
C SER A 108 -15.56 10.79 -0.09
N PRO A 109 -16.14 10.95 1.12
CA PRO A 109 -15.38 11.36 2.30
C PRO A 109 -14.17 10.46 2.56
N TRP A 110 -14.26 9.17 2.23
CA TRP A 110 -13.18 8.20 2.40
C TRP A 110 -12.03 8.40 1.40
N ALA A 111 -12.34 8.83 0.18
CA ALA A 111 -11.33 9.23 -0.81
C ALA A 111 -10.56 10.45 -0.31
N THR A 112 -11.25 11.48 0.19
CA THR A 112 -10.60 12.65 0.78
C THR A 112 -9.73 12.29 1.99
N GLN A 113 -10.25 11.49 2.93
CA GLN A 113 -9.53 11.08 4.13
C GLN A 113 -8.29 10.22 3.82
N SER A 114 -8.33 9.43 2.75
CA SER A 114 -7.22 8.55 2.36
C SER A 114 -6.18 9.20 1.45
N SER A 115 -6.37 10.45 1.03
CA SER A 115 -5.45 11.15 0.12
C SER A 115 -4.02 11.18 0.66
N SER A 116 -3.82 11.66 1.88
CA SER A 116 -2.49 11.73 2.51
C SER A 116 -1.86 10.35 2.71
N LEU A 117 -2.68 9.33 2.97
CA LEU A 117 -2.21 7.95 3.10
C LEU A 117 -1.75 7.39 1.76
N THR A 118 -2.50 7.68 0.69
CA THR A 118 -2.14 7.30 -0.68
C THR A 118 -0.81 7.92 -1.09
N ASP A 119 -0.64 9.22 -0.81
CA ASP A 119 0.61 9.94 -1.09
C ASP A 119 1.81 9.35 -0.32
N LEU A 120 1.61 9.02 0.96
CA LEU A 120 2.63 8.38 1.79
C LEU A 120 3.05 7.03 1.21
N LEU A 121 2.08 6.19 0.85
CA LEU A 121 2.35 4.86 0.28
C LEU A 121 3.03 4.94 -1.10
N ALA A 122 2.81 6.00 -1.87
CA ALA A 122 3.49 6.21 -3.15
C ALA A 122 4.99 6.56 -3.00
N VAL A 123 5.40 7.10 -1.85
CA VAL A 123 6.79 7.49 -1.56
C VAL A 123 7.54 6.41 -0.79
N LEU A 124 6.86 5.66 0.06
CA LEU A 124 7.45 4.70 0.99
C LEU A 124 8.38 3.65 0.32
N PRO A 125 8.06 3.04 -0.84
CA PRO A 125 8.95 2.07 -1.50
C PRO A 125 10.31 2.66 -1.88
N ARG A 126 10.34 3.91 -2.35
CA ARG A 126 11.59 4.62 -2.71
C ARG A 126 12.44 4.90 -1.48
N HIS A 127 11.80 5.23 -0.36
CA HIS A 127 12.49 5.47 0.90
C HIS A 127 13.09 4.18 1.49
N LEU A 128 12.36 3.06 1.44
CA LEU A 128 12.85 1.75 1.85
C LEU A 128 14.07 1.32 1.03
N GLN A 129 14.02 1.49 -0.30
CA GLN A 129 15.17 1.23 -1.19
C GLN A 129 16.38 2.09 -0.84
N SER A 130 16.18 3.40 -0.65
CA SER A 130 17.28 4.31 -0.29
C SER A 130 17.91 3.95 1.06
N THR A 131 17.11 3.55 2.04
CA THR A 131 17.59 3.14 3.36
C THR A 131 18.43 1.86 3.29
N THR A 132 17.98 0.88 2.49
CA THR A 132 18.74 -0.38 2.29
C THR A 132 20.06 -0.15 1.56
N GLU A 133 20.07 0.75 0.57
CA GLU A 133 21.30 1.11 -0.14
C GLU A 133 22.29 1.87 0.75
N LEU A 134 21.82 2.84 1.53
CA LEU A 134 22.66 3.54 2.51
C LEU A 134 23.27 2.58 3.53
N ARG A 135 22.53 1.57 4.00
CA ARG A 135 23.08 0.54 4.89
C ARG A 135 24.21 -0.27 4.24
N ARG A 136 24.08 -0.59 2.95
CA ARG A 136 25.15 -1.28 2.18
C ARG A 136 26.38 -0.39 2.06
N GLN A 137 26.19 0.88 1.74
CA GLN A 137 27.29 1.85 1.64
C GLN A 137 28.02 2.03 2.98
N ILE A 138 27.29 2.17 4.09
CA ILE A 138 27.87 2.26 5.43
C ILE A 138 28.72 1.02 5.75
N LYS A 139 28.22 -0.17 5.40
CA LYS A 139 28.98 -1.43 5.60
C LYS A 139 30.26 -1.42 4.76
N SER A 140 30.16 -1.11 3.48
CA SER A 140 31.31 -1.03 2.57
C SER A 140 32.36 -0.02 3.03
N LEU A 141 31.93 1.17 3.45
CA LEU A 141 32.83 2.20 3.97
C LEU A 141 33.54 1.76 5.25
N ARG A 142 32.87 1.04 6.15
CA ARG A 142 33.50 0.47 7.35
C ARG A 142 34.56 -0.56 6.99
N ASP A 143 34.25 -1.47 6.06
CA ASP A 143 35.17 -2.51 5.62
C ASP A 143 36.41 -1.89 4.96
N LEU A 144 36.22 -0.87 4.11
CA LEU A 144 37.31 -0.12 3.49
C LEU A 144 38.17 0.63 4.51
N ASN A 145 37.55 1.30 5.48
CA ASN A 145 38.27 2.02 6.54
C ASN A 145 39.12 1.06 7.39
N LEU A 146 38.60 -0.14 7.68
CA LEU A 146 39.34 -1.18 8.38
C LEU A 146 40.55 -1.66 7.57
N SER A 147 40.41 -1.84 6.25
CA SER A 147 41.54 -2.19 5.36
C SER A 147 42.61 -1.11 5.37
N LEU A 148 42.22 0.15 5.13
CA LEU A 148 43.14 1.28 5.12
C LEU A 148 43.84 1.47 6.47
N THR A 149 43.17 1.18 7.59
CA THR A 149 43.78 1.22 8.92
C THR A 149 44.86 0.15 9.08
N ARG A 150 44.63 -1.06 8.56
CA ARG A 150 45.60 -2.15 8.57
C ARG A 150 46.80 -1.83 7.67
N GLU A 151 46.56 -1.37 6.44
CA GLU A 151 47.60 -0.96 5.51
C GLU A 151 48.45 0.20 6.07
N ASN A 152 47.82 1.20 6.67
CA ASN A 152 48.55 2.28 7.35
C ASN A 152 49.45 1.77 8.48
N LYS A 153 48.99 0.79 9.26
CA LYS A 153 49.79 0.19 10.32
C LYS A 153 50.97 -0.60 9.75
N GLU A 154 50.75 -1.37 8.68
CA GLU A 154 51.80 -2.12 8.00
C GLU A 154 52.86 -1.21 7.38
N MET A 155 52.44 -0.14 6.68
CA MET A 155 53.36 0.84 6.11
C MET A 155 54.23 1.49 7.19
N ARG A 156 53.67 1.85 8.35
CA ARG A 156 54.46 2.39 9.47
C ARG A 156 55.53 1.41 9.95
N LEU A 157 55.17 0.13 10.11
CA LEU A 157 56.13 -0.90 10.49
C LEU A 157 57.23 -1.09 9.44
N ASN A 158 56.88 -1.03 8.15
CA ASN A 158 57.85 -1.15 7.06
C ASN A 158 58.79 0.07 7.01
N ILE A 159 58.28 1.28 7.22
CA ILE A 159 59.10 2.49 7.35
C ILE A 159 60.08 2.36 8.51
N GLU A 160 59.63 1.88 9.67
CA GLU A 160 60.52 1.67 10.82
C GLU A 160 61.61 0.62 10.54
N LYS A 161 61.25 -0.50 9.88
CA LYS A 161 62.22 -1.52 9.47
C LYS A 161 63.29 -0.95 8.53
N ILE A 162 62.89 -0.18 7.51
CA ILE A 162 63.82 0.44 6.56
C ILE A 162 64.76 1.41 7.29
N LYS A 163 64.23 2.29 8.15
CA LYS A 163 65.06 3.21 8.96
C LYS A 163 66.10 2.46 9.79
N ASN A 164 65.71 1.35 10.41
CA ASN A 164 66.63 0.54 11.20
C ASN A 164 67.71 -0.13 10.33
N LEU A 165 67.36 -0.58 9.11
CA LEU A 165 68.34 -1.12 8.16
C LEU A 165 69.32 -0.05 7.70
N ASP A 166 68.86 1.16 7.38
CA ASP A 166 69.71 2.29 7.00
C ASP A 166 70.73 2.62 8.10
N LEU A 167 70.26 2.69 9.37
CA LEU A 167 71.14 2.90 10.53
C LEU A 167 72.18 1.78 10.70
N GLN A 168 71.82 0.52 10.40
CA GLN A 168 72.76 -0.59 10.44
C GLN A 168 73.80 -0.51 9.33
N LEU A 169 73.41 -0.07 8.13
CA LEU A 169 74.32 0.15 7.01
C LEU A 169 75.31 1.28 7.31
N GLU A 170 74.85 2.42 7.82
CA GLU A 170 75.73 3.54 8.20
C GLU A 170 76.79 3.12 9.24
N LYS A 171 76.39 2.34 10.25
CA LYS A 171 77.31 1.80 11.26
C LYS A 171 78.35 0.84 10.68
N LYS A 172 78.02 0.12 9.61
CA LYS A 172 78.96 -0.80 8.92
C LYS A 172 79.89 -0.08 7.94
N VAL A 173 79.51 1.11 7.47
CA VAL A 173 80.27 1.91 6.50
C VAL A 173 81.27 2.87 7.16
N LYS A 174 81.07 3.23 8.44
CA LYS A 174 82.08 3.97 9.22
C LYS A 174 83.19 3.00 9.70
N PRO A 175 84.46 3.19 9.28
CA PRO A 175 85.61 2.44 9.82
C PRO A 175 85.94 2.83 11.26
#